data_AF-A0A953WT32-F1
#
_entry.id   AF-A0A953WT32-F1
#
_cell.length_a   1.000
_cell.length_b   1.000
_cell.length_c   1.000
_cell.angle_alpha   90.00
_cell.angle_beta   90.00
_cell.angle_gamma   90.00
#
_symmetry.space_group_name_H-M   'P 1'
#
loop_
_entity.id
_entity.type
_entity.pdbx_description
1 polymer ?
#
loop_
_entity_poly.entity_id
_entity_poly.type
_entity_poly.pdbx_seq_one_letter_code
_entity_poly.pdbx_strand_id
1 'polypeptide(L)'
;MPSDLISDPVLYGECLSGALYWGDFGRIAKEAGFIDPRTVDHRRLGIVDPALKDKLGSIRFASVTARLIKLDGLETACEDYGQAVIYKGGIAGMEQVFALDAEHHIEAGRVFPVCGNTLAMLKQTRFSPFFDVVGDGATHYGLFPGCAAPDVFADATDAAPASPGGCCG
;
A
#
# COMPACT_ATOMS: atom_id res chain seq x y z
N MET A 1 11.23 -4.34 -18.93
CA MET A 1 11.77 -5.67 -19.29
C MET A 1 12.32 -5.60 -20.71
N PRO A 2 13.47 -6.21 -21.00
CA PRO A 2 14.00 -6.31 -22.38
C PRO A 2 12.99 -6.93 -23.35
N SER A 3 12.97 -6.44 -24.60
CA SER A 3 12.06 -6.91 -25.67
C SER A 3 12.11 -8.42 -25.88
N ASP A 4 13.31 -8.98 -25.82
CA ASP A 4 13.56 -10.37 -26.17
C ASP A 4 12.97 -11.34 -25.13
N LEU A 5 12.79 -10.87 -23.87
CA LEU A 5 12.14 -11.62 -22.79
C LEU A 5 10.61 -11.49 -22.83
N ILE A 6 10.07 -10.40 -23.40
CA ILE A 6 8.62 -10.21 -23.57
C ILE A 6 8.07 -11.25 -24.55
N SER A 7 8.84 -11.54 -25.62
CA SER A 7 8.49 -12.51 -26.65
C SER A 7 8.83 -13.97 -26.31
N ASP A 8 9.42 -14.25 -25.14
CA ASP A 8 9.77 -15.63 -24.76
C ASP A 8 8.47 -16.41 -24.41
N PRO A 9 8.16 -17.51 -25.13
CA PRO A 9 6.90 -18.23 -24.97
C PRO A 9 6.78 -18.93 -23.60
N VAL A 10 7.90 -19.26 -22.95
CA VAL A 10 7.91 -19.86 -21.61
C VAL A 10 7.58 -18.79 -20.56
N LEU A 11 8.19 -17.60 -20.66
CA LEU A 11 7.88 -16.48 -19.76
C LEU A 11 6.46 -15.95 -19.97
N TYR A 12 5.94 -16.02 -21.19
CA TYR A 12 4.55 -15.68 -21.50
C TYR A 12 3.56 -16.67 -20.88
N GLY A 13 3.86 -17.98 -20.94
CA GLY A 13 3.05 -19.03 -20.31
C GLY A 13 2.96 -18.90 -18.78
N GLU A 14 4.00 -18.37 -18.15
CA GLU A 14 4.07 -18.15 -16.69
C GLU A 14 3.52 -16.78 -16.25
N CYS A 15 2.89 -16.02 -17.15
CA CYS A 15 2.42 -14.63 -16.91
C CYS A 15 3.53 -13.65 -16.46
N LEU A 16 4.81 -13.99 -16.66
CA LEU A 16 5.95 -13.16 -16.28
C LEU A 16 6.31 -12.14 -17.36
N SER A 17 6.12 -12.50 -18.63
CA SER A 17 6.52 -11.64 -19.76
C SER A 17 5.58 -10.43 -19.99
N GLY A 18 4.39 -10.44 -19.38
CA GLY A 18 3.45 -9.31 -19.38
C GLY A 18 3.50 -8.46 -18.12
N ALA A 19 4.36 -8.80 -17.16
CA ALA A 19 4.43 -8.09 -15.88
C ALA A 19 4.91 -6.65 -16.07
N LEU A 20 4.15 -5.70 -15.51
CA LEU A 20 4.53 -4.30 -15.50
C LEU A 20 5.71 -4.08 -14.55
N TYR A 21 6.58 -3.15 -14.91
CA TYR A 21 7.50 -2.57 -13.95
C TYR A 21 6.70 -1.85 -12.85
N TRP A 22 7.04 -2.07 -11.57
CA TRP A 22 6.26 -1.54 -10.45
C TRP A 22 6.13 -0.01 -10.46
N GLY A 23 7.21 0.70 -10.81
CA GLY A 23 7.18 2.15 -10.96
C GLY A 23 6.26 2.62 -12.09
N ASP A 24 6.21 1.88 -13.21
CA ASP A 24 5.29 2.18 -14.32
C ASP A 24 3.84 1.94 -13.94
N PHE A 25 3.54 0.87 -13.19
CA PHE A 25 2.19 0.65 -12.65
C PHE A 25 1.74 1.86 -11.81
N GLY A 26 2.58 2.32 -10.88
CA GLY A 26 2.27 3.48 -10.04
C GLY A 26 2.02 4.76 -10.85
N ARG A 27 2.84 5.01 -11.89
CA ARG A 27 2.65 6.14 -12.80
C ARG A 27 1.35 6.03 -13.60
N ILE A 28 1.08 4.88 -14.20
CA ILE A 28 -0.13 4.63 -15.00
C ILE A 28 -1.39 4.78 -14.15
N ALA A 29 -1.38 4.26 -12.91
CA ALA A 29 -2.51 4.42 -11.99
C ALA A 29 -2.81 5.90 -11.69
N LYS A 30 -1.75 6.70 -11.44
CA LYS A 30 -1.88 8.15 -11.20
C LYS A 30 -2.38 8.90 -12.44
N GLU A 31 -1.84 8.58 -13.62
CA GLU A 31 -2.30 9.14 -14.90
C GLU A 31 -3.78 8.80 -15.18
N ALA A 32 -4.26 7.65 -14.74
CA ALA A 32 -5.67 7.25 -14.81
C ALA A 32 -6.57 7.90 -13.74
N GLY A 33 -6.01 8.74 -12.87
CA GLY A 33 -6.74 9.46 -11.81
C GLY A 33 -6.80 8.75 -10.46
N PHE A 34 -6.02 7.68 -10.25
CA PHE A 34 -5.85 7.05 -8.94
C PHE A 34 -4.61 7.63 -8.26
N ILE A 35 -4.80 8.73 -7.53
CA ILE A 35 -3.69 9.56 -7.02
C ILE A 35 -2.84 8.85 -5.95
N ASP A 36 -3.48 8.01 -5.12
CA ASP A 36 -2.82 7.30 -4.02
C ASP A 36 -3.09 5.77 -4.07
N PRO A 37 -2.41 5.03 -4.97
CA PRO A 37 -2.46 3.57 -5.01
C PRO A 37 -1.88 2.95 -3.72
N ARG A 38 -2.63 2.07 -3.07
CA ARG A 38 -2.17 1.37 -1.85
C ARG A 38 -1.84 -0.10 -2.11
N THR A 39 -0.78 -0.60 -1.49
CA THR A 39 -0.43 -2.03 -1.50
C THR A 39 -1.16 -2.73 -0.35
N VAL A 40 -2.10 -3.62 -0.66
CA VAL A 40 -2.85 -4.39 0.35
C VAL A 40 -2.08 -5.61 0.80
N ASP A 41 -1.49 -6.33 -0.15
CA ASP A 41 -0.72 -7.54 0.08
C ASP A 41 0.32 -7.67 -1.04
N HIS A 42 1.46 -8.26 -0.73
CA HIS A 42 2.49 -8.55 -1.71
C HIS A 42 3.27 -9.80 -1.36
N ARG A 43 3.74 -10.50 -2.39
CA ARG A 43 4.62 -11.65 -2.25
C ARG A 43 5.63 -11.70 -3.38
N ARG A 44 6.92 -11.73 -3.02
CA ARG A 44 7.99 -11.99 -3.98
C ARG A 44 7.80 -13.37 -4.62
N LEU A 45 7.91 -13.42 -5.95
CA LEU A 45 7.85 -14.66 -6.70
C LEU A 45 9.26 -15.20 -6.91
N GLY A 46 9.52 -16.38 -6.36
CA GLY A 46 10.74 -17.12 -6.61
C GLY A 46 10.70 -17.80 -7.97
N ILE A 47 11.67 -17.49 -8.83
CA ILE A 47 11.91 -18.26 -10.05
C ILE A 47 12.69 -19.50 -9.63
N VAL A 48 12.22 -20.70 -9.99
CA VAL A 48 12.88 -21.97 -9.59
C VAL A 48 13.76 -22.50 -10.71
N ASP A 49 13.28 -22.42 -11.96
CA ASP A 49 13.99 -22.90 -13.16
C ASP A 49 15.33 -22.17 -13.35
N PRO A 50 16.47 -22.88 -13.32
CA PRO A 50 17.80 -22.29 -13.52
C PRO A 50 17.97 -21.60 -14.89
N ALA A 51 17.42 -22.16 -15.97
CA ALA A 51 17.52 -21.56 -17.30
C ALA A 51 16.73 -20.24 -17.39
N LEU A 52 15.61 -20.14 -16.68
CA LEU A 52 14.87 -18.88 -16.56
C LEU A 52 15.62 -17.88 -15.66
N LYS A 53 16.24 -18.32 -14.57
CA LYS A 53 17.08 -17.43 -13.72
C LYS A 53 18.21 -16.80 -14.52
N ASP A 54 18.93 -17.60 -15.30
CA ASP A 54 20.06 -17.12 -16.11
C ASP A 54 19.59 -16.10 -17.16
N LYS A 55 18.44 -16.35 -17.80
CA LYS A 55 17.81 -15.41 -18.75
C LYS A 55 17.34 -14.10 -18.09
N LEU A 56 16.75 -14.19 -16.91
CA LEU A 56 16.15 -13.05 -16.20
C LEU A 56 17.18 -12.19 -15.45
N GLY A 57 18.35 -12.75 -15.14
CA GLY A 57 19.42 -12.05 -14.43
C GLY A 57 18.95 -11.51 -13.08
N SER A 58 19.00 -10.19 -12.89
CA SER A 58 18.62 -9.50 -11.65
C SER A 58 17.14 -9.09 -11.57
N ILE A 59 16.32 -9.43 -12.58
CA ILE A 59 14.89 -9.10 -12.59
C ILE A 59 14.18 -9.87 -11.47
N ARG A 60 13.48 -9.13 -10.60
CA ARG A 60 12.66 -9.69 -9.51
C ARG A 60 11.19 -9.54 -9.86
N PHE A 61 10.39 -10.55 -9.52
CA PHE A 61 8.95 -10.57 -9.72
C PHE A 61 8.24 -10.58 -8.36
N ALA A 62 7.05 -9.99 -8.32
CA ALA A 62 6.17 -9.99 -7.16
C ALA A 62 4.71 -10.11 -7.61
N SER A 63 3.91 -10.84 -6.84
CA SER A 63 2.46 -10.77 -6.89
C SER A 63 2.02 -9.67 -5.93
N VAL A 64 1.25 -8.69 -6.41
CA VAL A 64 0.80 -7.54 -5.60
C VAL A 64 -0.70 -7.38 -5.71
N THR A 65 -1.37 -7.29 -4.57
CA THR A 65 -2.77 -6.86 -4.48
C THR A 65 -2.78 -5.36 -4.21
N ALA A 66 -3.16 -4.56 -5.19
CA ALA A 66 -3.28 -3.11 -5.06
C ALA A 66 -4.73 -2.68 -4.81
N ARG A 67 -4.92 -1.62 -4.03
CA ARG A 67 -6.20 -0.93 -3.83
C ARG A 67 -6.12 0.46 -4.45
N LEU A 68 -6.97 0.71 -5.43
CA LEU A 68 -7.09 2.00 -6.11
C LEU A 68 -8.43 2.62 -5.73
N ILE A 69 -8.41 3.72 -4.98
CA ILE A 69 -9.62 4.45 -4.59
C ILE A 69 -9.70 5.71 -5.44
N LYS A 70 -10.81 5.87 -6.15
CA LYS A 70 -11.09 7.10 -6.91
C LYS A 70 -11.69 8.15 -5.98
N LEU A 71 -10.87 9.14 -5.62
CA LEU A 71 -11.27 10.32 -4.85
C LEU A 71 -10.57 11.54 -5.42
N ASP A 72 -11.30 12.64 -5.49
CA ASP A 72 -10.75 13.93 -5.89
C ASP A 72 -10.04 14.59 -4.70
N GLY A 73 -9.05 15.44 -4.98
CA GLY A 73 -8.38 16.23 -3.94
C GLY A 73 -7.44 15.45 -3.03
N LEU A 74 -7.10 14.21 -3.35
CA LEU A 74 -6.00 13.51 -2.68
C LEU A 74 -4.67 14.20 -3.01
N GLU A 75 -3.80 14.28 -2.02
CA GLU A 75 -2.47 14.83 -2.15
C GLU A 75 -1.51 13.76 -2.69
N THR A 76 -0.43 14.20 -3.34
CA THR A 76 0.58 13.26 -3.88
C THR A 76 1.49 12.67 -2.80
N ALA A 77 1.50 13.26 -1.61
CA ALA A 77 2.28 12.88 -0.45
C ALA A 77 1.35 12.66 0.76
N CYS A 78 1.84 11.94 1.76
CA CYS A 78 1.11 11.76 3.01
C CYS A 78 1.34 12.97 3.92
N GLU A 79 0.45 13.95 3.86
CA GLU A 79 0.53 15.13 4.72
C GLU A 79 -0.16 14.87 6.08
N ASP A 80 0.44 15.41 7.13
CA ASP A 80 -0.04 15.34 8.51
C ASP A 80 -0.80 16.62 8.90
N TYR A 81 -2.07 16.44 9.24
CA TYR A 81 -2.94 17.49 9.73
C TYR A 81 -3.33 17.30 11.21
N GLY A 82 -2.62 16.42 11.93
CA GLY A 82 -2.87 16.12 13.34
C GLY A 82 -4.17 15.33 13.57
N GLN A 83 -4.62 14.57 12.57
CA GLN A 83 -5.88 13.86 12.60
C GLN A 83 -5.69 12.38 12.94
N ALA A 84 -6.69 11.82 13.62
CA ALA A 84 -6.76 10.41 13.94
C ALA A 84 -8.19 9.90 13.73
N VAL A 85 -8.34 8.58 13.71
CA VAL A 85 -9.64 7.91 13.61
C VAL A 85 -9.82 6.89 14.72
N ILE A 86 -11.07 6.56 15.00
CA ILE A 86 -11.44 5.40 15.80
C ILE A 86 -12.31 4.49 14.93
N TYR A 87 -11.86 3.27 14.68
CA TYR A 87 -12.67 2.26 14.02
C TYR A 87 -13.72 1.73 14.98
N LYS A 88 -14.99 1.71 14.59
CA LYS A 88 -16.11 1.25 15.43
C LYS A 88 -16.34 -0.26 15.39
N GLY A 89 -15.67 -0.98 14.49
CA GLY A 89 -15.99 -2.39 14.21
C GLY A 89 -17.21 -2.54 13.31
N GLY A 90 -17.58 -3.79 13.05
CA GLY A 90 -18.85 -4.15 12.40
C GLY A 90 -18.83 -4.30 10.88
N ILE A 91 -17.69 -4.08 10.20
CA ILE A 91 -17.54 -4.52 8.81
C ILE A 91 -17.35 -6.04 8.80
N ALA A 92 -18.16 -6.76 8.02
CA ALA A 92 -18.08 -8.22 7.94
C ALA A 92 -16.68 -8.69 7.48
N GLY A 93 -16.06 -9.58 8.24
CA GLY A 93 -14.69 -10.06 8.04
C GLY A 93 -13.60 -9.08 8.51
N MET A 94 -13.98 -7.94 9.08
CA MET A 94 -13.08 -6.93 9.65
C MET A 94 -13.65 -6.42 10.98
N GLU A 95 -14.36 -7.25 11.73
CA GLU A 95 -15.15 -6.82 12.89
C GLU A 95 -14.28 -6.20 13.99
N GLN A 96 -13.06 -6.74 14.17
CA GLN A 96 -12.11 -6.32 15.21
C GLN A 96 -10.97 -5.45 14.68
N VAL A 97 -10.56 -5.66 13.43
CA VAL A 97 -9.44 -4.93 12.81
C VAL A 97 -9.82 -4.58 11.38
N PHE A 98 -9.74 -3.29 11.05
CA PHE A 98 -9.88 -2.82 9.68
C PHE A 98 -8.51 -2.77 9.01
N ALA A 99 -8.33 -3.55 7.94
CA ALA A 99 -7.14 -3.51 7.09
C ALA A 99 -7.41 -2.68 5.83
N LEU A 100 -6.90 -1.44 5.80
CA LEU A 100 -6.97 -0.61 4.60
C LEU A 100 -5.95 -1.08 3.56
N ASP A 101 -4.73 -1.32 4.01
CA ASP A 101 -3.58 -1.72 3.21
C ASP A 101 -2.54 -2.39 4.12
N ALA A 102 -1.35 -2.70 3.60
CA ALA A 102 -0.30 -3.39 4.34
C ALA A 102 0.21 -2.63 5.59
N GLU A 103 0.02 -1.32 5.65
CA GLU A 103 0.54 -0.45 6.71
C GLU A 103 -0.56 -0.03 7.70
N HIS A 104 -1.82 -0.02 7.27
CA HIS A 104 -2.94 0.51 8.04
C HIS A 104 -3.86 -0.61 8.57
N HIS A 105 -3.53 -1.11 9.76
CA HIS A 105 -4.32 -2.07 10.53
C HIS A 105 -4.90 -1.38 11.77
N ILE A 106 -6.19 -1.06 11.72
CA ILE A 106 -6.86 -0.22 12.73
C ILE A 106 -7.76 -1.08 13.61
N GLU A 107 -7.37 -1.25 14.88
CA GLU A 107 -8.15 -2.00 15.88
C GLU A 107 -9.42 -1.25 16.29
N ALA A 108 -10.52 -1.98 16.47
CA ALA A 108 -11.78 -1.41 16.91
C ALA A 108 -11.66 -0.77 18.30
N GLY A 109 -12.21 0.43 18.47
CA GLY A 109 -12.20 1.19 19.71
C GLY A 109 -10.87 1.88 20.05
N ARG A 110 -9.82 1.73 19.23
CA ARG A 110 -8.51 2.35 19.44
C ARG A 110 -8.34 3.60 18.56
N VAL A 111 -7.77 4.65 19.14
CA VAL A 111 -7.36 5.85 18.39
C VAL A 111 -6.15 5.51 17.53
N PHE A 112 -6.22 5.85 16.24
CA PHE A 112 -5.18 5.57 15.26
C PHE A 112 -4.88 6.84 14.42
N PRO A 113 -3.68 7.44 14.53
CA PRO A 113 -3.28 8.59 13.72
C PRO A 113 -3.25 8.27 12.23
N VAL A 114 -3.70 9.21 11.39
CA VAL A 114 -3.76 9.02 9.92
C VAL A 114 -3.34 10.29 9.19
N CYS A 115 -2.74 10.13 8.01
CA CYS A 115 -2.51 11.24 7.09
C CYS A 115 -3.82 11.70 6.42
N GLY A 116 -3.79 12.88 5.78
CA GLY A 116 -4.95 13.47 5.11
C GLY A 116 -5.58 12.54 4.06
N ASN A 117 -4.76 11.89 3.22
CA ASN A 117 -5.24 10.93 2.22
C ASN A 117 -5.96 9.73 2.86
N THR A 118 -5.37 9.11 3.89
CA THR A 118 -5.99 7.98 4.59
C THR A 118 -7.31 8.42 5.21
N LEU A 119 -7.37 9.60 5.83
CA LEU A 119 -8.62 10.13 6.38
C LEU A 119 -9.69 10.29 5.28
N ALA A 120 -9.33 10.86 4.13
CA ALA A 120 -10.25 10.99 3.00
C ALA A 120 -10.75 9.62 2.51
N MET A 121 -9.87 8.63 2.39
CA MET A 121 -10.24 7.25 2.02
C MET A 121 -11.24 6.63 3.01
N LEU A 122 -11.10 6.90 4.31
CA LEU A 122 -12.00 6.39 5.33
C LEU A 122 -13.33 7.14 5.38
N LYS A 123 -13.32 8.47 5.24
CA LYS A 123 -14.50 9.32 5.48
C LYS A 123 -15.30 9.69 4.24
N GLN A 124 -14.70 9.61 3.05
CA GLN A 124 -15.34 9.96 1.78
C GLN A 124 -15.73 8.72 0.95
N THR A 125 -15.68 7.53 1.54
CA THR A 125 -16.08 6.27 0.89
C THR A 125 -17.10 5.53 1.75
N ARG A 126 -17.48 4.32 1.31
CA ARG A 126 -18.38 3.41 2.05
C ARG A 126 -17.92 3.08 3.48
N PHE A 127 -16.67 3.35 3.83
CA PHE A 127 -16.14 3.12 5.18
C PHE A 127 -16.61 4.16 6.20
N SER A 128 -17.08 5.33 5.75
CA SER A 128 -17.38 6.47 6.61
C SER A 128 -18.27 6.18 7.82
N PRO A 129 -19.33 5.35 7.72
CA PRO A 129 -20.19 5.03 8.87
C PRO A 129 -19.47 4.28 9.99
N PHE A 130 -18.34 3.62 9.70
CA PHE A 130 -17.60 2.78 10.64
C PHE A 130 -16.45 3.49 11.34
N PHE A 131 -16.22 4.78 11.06
CA PHE A 131 -15.12 5.54 11.64
C PHE A 131 -15.59 6.85 12.27
N ASP A 132 -15.11 7.10 13.48
CA ASP A 132 -15.16 8.41 14.10
C ASP A 132 -13.82 9.13 13.90
N VAL A 133 -13.84 10.47 13.88
CA VAL A 133 -12.67 11.30 13.60
C VAL A 133 -12.27 12.08 14.85
N VAL A 134 -10.97 12.19 15.09
CA VAL A 134 -10.36 12.98 16.15
C VAL A 134 -9.45 14.04 15.51
N GLY A 135 -9.57 15.29 15.94
CA GLY A 135 -8.85 16.44 15.36
C GLY A 135 -9.65 17.15 14.26
N ASP A 136 -9.43 18.46 14.14
CA ASP A 136 -10.13 19.33 13.18
C ASP A 136 -9.39 19.50 11.84
N GLY A 137 -8.12 19.11 11.77
CA GLY A 137 -7.28 19.23 10.57
C GLY A 137 -6.84 20.67 10.26
N ALA A 138 -6.96 21.61 11.19
CA ALA A 138 -6.71 23.02 10.92
C ALA A 138 -5.22 23.39 10.83
N THR A 139 -4.33 22.55 11.37
CA THR A 139 -2.88 22.79 11.40
C THR A 139 -2.16 21.72 10.58
N HIS A 140 -1.27 22.15 9.68
CA HIS A 140 -0.39 21.26 8.92
C HIS A 140 0.93 21.08 9.68
N TYR A 141 1.33 19.83 9.91
CA TYR A 141 2.54 19.44 10.64
C TYR A 141 3.67 18.93 9.72
N GLY A 142 3.46 18.97 8.39
CA GLY A 142 4.39 18.47 7.40
C GLY A 142 4.09 17.02 7.00
N LEU A 143 5.12 16.25 6.66
CA LEU A 143 4.98 14.86 6.23
C LEU A 143 4.58 13.96 7.41
N PHE A 144 3.59 13.12 7.18
CA PHE A 144 3.17 12.11 8.14
C PHE A 144 4.29 11.08 8.37
N PRO A 145 4.67 10.81 9.62
CA PRO A 145 5.79 9.94 9.93
C PRO A 145 5.51 8.50 9.49
N GLY A 146 6.47 7.89 8.80
CA GLY A 146 6.39 6.47 8.44
C GLY A 146 5.45 6.13 7.28
N CYS A 147 5.04 7.10 6.45
CA CYS A 147 4.16 6.84 5.31
C CYS A 147 4.93 6.41 4.04
N ALA A 148 5.69 5.32 4.13
CA ALA A 148 6.49 4.82 3.01
C ALA A 148 5.90 3.50 2.50
N ALA A 149 5.38 3.51 1.27
CA ALA A 149 4.83 2.31 0.65
C ALA A 149 5.78 1.11 0.78
N PRO A 150 5.26 -0.10 1.07
CA PRO A 150 6.09 -1.26 1.33
C PRO A 150 6.95 -1.62 0.11
N ASP A 151 8.16 -2.14 0.37
CA ASP A 151 8.97 -2.75 -0.68
C ASP A 151 8.33 -4.08 -1.11
N VAL A 152 7.64 -4.05 -2.24
CA VAL A 152 6.94 -5.22 -2.80
C VAL A 152 7.88 -6.38 -3.16
N PHE A 153 9.20 -6.14 -3.21
CA PHE A 153 10.23 -7.13 -3.49
C PHE A 153 10.99 -7.61 -2.25
N ALA A 154 10.68 -7.09 -1.06
CA ALA A 154 11.25 -7.58 0.19
C ALA A 154 10.79 -9.02 0.46
N ASP A 155 11.66 -9.81 1.09
CA ASP A 155 11.30 -11.13 1.57
C ASP A 155 10.43 -10.98 2.83
N ALA A 156 9.45 -11.88 3.04
CA ALA A 156 8.47 -11.80 4.15
C ALA A 156 9.11 -11.80 5.56
N THR A 157 10.43 -11.99 5.67
CA THR A 157 11.20 -11.97 6.90
C THR A 157 11.78 -10.59 7.26
N ASP A 158 11.68 -9.58 6.39
CA ASP A 158 12.29 -8.26 6.61
C ASP A 158 11.29 -7.16 7.03
N ALA A 159 10.08 -7.53 7.46
CA ALA A 159 9.17 -6.59 8.11
C ALA A 159 9.73 -6.22 9.50
N ALA A 160 10.61 -5.22 9.53
CA ALA A 160 11.04 -4.61 10.77
C ALA A 160 9.80 -4.05 11.49
N PRO A 161 9.51 -4.46 12.73
CA PRO A 161 8.41 -3.86 13.48
C PRO A 161 8.73 -2.36 13.63
N ALA A 162 7.78 -1.51 13.29
CA ALA A 162 7.81 -0.10 13.66
C ALA A 162 8.02 -0.04 15.18
N SER A 163 9.21 0.36 15.61
CA SER A 163 9.50 0.52 17.03
C SER A 163 8.65 1.66 17.57
N PRO A 164 7.81 1.42 18.59
CA PRO A 164 7.21 2.53 19.32
C PRO A 164 8.37 3.27 20.00
N GLY A 165 8.47 4.57 19.74
CA GLY A 165 9.53 5.44 20.23
C GLY A 165 9.74 5.26 21.74
N GLY A 166 10.98 4.98 22.12
CA GLY A 166 11.40 4.96 23.51
C GLY A 166 11.36 6.38 24.09
N CYS A 167 10.51 6.60 25.09
CA CYS A 167 10.68 7.69 26.03
C CYS A 167 11.83 7.34 26.97
N CYS A 168 12.93 8.09 26.92
CA CYS A 168 13.90 8.13 28.01
C CYS A 168 13.32 8.92 29.19
N GLY A 169 13.53 8.39 30.40
CA GLY A 169 13.24 9.05 31.68
C GLY A 169 14.38 9.92 32.18
#